data_AF-W1XUG2-F1
#
_entry.id   AF-W1XUG2-F1
#
_cell.length_a   1.000
_cell.length_b   1.000
_cell.length_c   1.000
_cell.angle_alpha   90.00
_cell.angle_beta   90.00
_cell.angle_gamma   90.00
#
_symmetry.space_group_name_H-M   'P 1'
#
loop_
_entity.id
_entity.type
_entity.pdbx_description
1 polymer ?
#
loop_
_entity_poly.entity_id
_entity_poly.type
_entity_poly.pdbx_seq_one_letter_code
_entity_poly.pdbx_strand_id
1 'polypeptide(L)' 'AIVEERNERPFTSLKDLQRRCKVSNTIIDLMKDLKCCGELPEDEQMSLFGA' A
#
# COMPACT_ATOMS: atom_id res chain seq x y z
N ALA A 1 -13.83 3.32 -2.69
CA ALA A 1 -12.48 3.82 -2.36
C ALA A 1 -11.37 2.89 -2.85
N ILE A 2 -11.11 1.74 -2.21
CA ILE A 2 -9.94 0.88 -2.56
C ILE A 2 -9.96 0.42 -4.03
N VAL A 3 -11.09 -0.09 -4.51
CA VAL A 3 -11.22 -0.59 -5.90
C VAL A 3 -11.11 0.56 -6.91
N GLU A 4 -11.69 1.72 -6.60
CA GLU A 4 -11.65 2.90 -7.47
C GLU A 4 -10.21 3.42 -7.62
N GLU A 5 -9.52 3.66 -6.50
CA GLU A 5 -8.12 4.09 -6.48
C GLU A 5 -7.22 3.08 -7.22
N ARG A 6 -7.42 1.78 -7.01
CA ARG A 6 -6.67 0.73 -7.70
C ARG A 6 -6.89 0.77 -9.22
N ASN A 7 -8.11 1.07 -9.66
CA ASN A 7 -8.44 1.16 -11.08
C ASN A 7 -7.84 2.41 -11.74
N GLU A 8 -7.66 3.51 -10.99
CA GLU A 8 -6.96 4.70 -11.49
C GLU A 8 -5.46 4.46 -11.63
N ARG A 9 -4.83 3.85 -10.61
CA ARG A 9 -3.42 3.44 -10.66
C ARG A 9 -3.10 2.35 -9.62
N PRO A 10 -2.20 1.40 -9.94
CA PRO A 10 -1.74 0.39 -9.00
C PRO A 10 -1.16 1.01 -7.72
N PHE A 11 -1.29 0.31 -6.60
CA PHE A 11 -0.61 0.69 -5.36
C PHE A 11 0.87 0.32 -5.45
N THR A 12 1.72 1.20 -4.95
CA THR A 12 3.18 1.02 -4.90
C THR A 12 3.65 0.48 -3.57
N SER A 13 2.91 0.77 -2.49
CA SER A 13 3.20 0.31 -1.13
C SER A 13 1.93 0.21 -0.28
N LEU A 14 2.04 -0.44 0.87
CA LEU A 14 0.97 -0.48 1.87
C LEU A 14 0.62 0.91 2.39
N LYS A 15 1.60 1.80 2.56
CA LYS A 15 1.34 3.20 2.91
C LYS A 15 0.63 3.97 1.80
N ASP A 16 0.93 3.70 0.53
CA ASP A 16 0.19 4.29 -0.60
C ASP A 16 -1.29 3.90 -0.55
N LEU A 17 -1.57 2.60 -0.36
CA LEU A 17 -2.93 2.09 -0.19
C LEU A 17 -3.63 2.78 0.98
N GLN A 18 -2.96 2.87 2.13
CA GLN A 18 -3.51 3.48 3.33
C GLN A 18 -3.88 4.96 3.11
N ARG A 19 -2.95 5.74 2.55
CA ARG A 19 -3.11 7.18 2.33
C ARG A 19 -4.22 7.48 1.33
N ARG A 20 -4.23 6.76 0.20
CA ARG A 20 -5.18 6.99 -0.89
C ARG A 20 -6.58 6.53 -0.55
N CYS A 21 -6.68 5.35 0.07
CA CYS A 21 -7.96 4.76 0.40
C CYS A 21 -8.52 5.25 1.75
N LYS A 22 -7.75 6.04 2.50
CA LYS A 22 -8.07 6.53 3.86
C LYS A 22 -8.42 5.38 4.82
N VAL A 23 -7.61 4.33 4.76
CA VAL A 23 -7.79 3.11 5.54
C VAL A 23 -6.99 3.21 6.85
N SER A 24 -7.50 2.67 7.94
CA SER A 24 -6.78 2.68 9.24
C SER A 24 -5.72 1.58 9.31
N ASN A 25 -4.72 1.74 10.19
CA ASN A 25 -3.67 0.73 10.41
C ASN A 25 -4.26 -0.66 10.72
N THR A 26 -5.30 -0.73 11.55
CA THR A 26 -5.96 -2.00 11.92
C THR A 26 -6.47 -2.77 10.70
N ILE A 27 -7.00 -2.08 9.69
CA ILE A 27 -7.47 -2.73 8.46
C ILE A 27 -6.29 -3.16 7.60
N ILE A 28 -5.21 -2.37 7.54
CA ILE A 28 -3.98 -2.76 6.86
C ILE A 28 -3.37 -4.02 7.49
N ASP A 29 -3.31 -4.09 8.82
CA ASP A 29 -2.81 -5.27 9.54
C ASP A 29 -3.68 -6.50 9.28
N LEU A 30 -5.02 -6.34 9.30
CA LEU A 30 -5.91 -7.44 8.91
C LEU A 30 -5.68 -7.89 7.46
N MET A 31 -5.45 -6.97 6.52
CA MET A 31 -5.16 -7.32 5.13
C MET A 31 -3.80 -8.03 4.97
N LYS A 32 -2.81 -7.67 5.79
CA LYS A 32 -1.52 -8.39 5.89
C LYS A 32 -1.72 -9.81 6.42
N ASP A 33 -2.48 -9.97 7.50
CA ASP A 33 -2.76 -11.27 8.11
C ASP A 33 -3.51 -12.21 7.15
N LEU A 34 -4.44 -11.65 6.38
CA LEU A 34 -5.17 -12.36 5.33
C LEU A 34 -4.35 -12.56 4.04
N LYS A 35 -3.07 -12.14 4.02
CA LYS A 35 -2.16 -12.20 2.86
C LYS A 35 -2.73 -11.57 1.59
N CYS A 36 -3.58 -10.55 1.73
CA CYS A 36 -4.24 -9.86 0.62
C CYS A 36 -3.31 -8.89 -0.13
N CYS A 37 -2.21 -8.49 0.50
CA CYS A 37 -1.28 -7.49 -0.05
C CYS A 37 -0.07 -8.09 -0.78
N GLY A 38 0.02 -9.42 -0.88
CA GLY A 38 1.05 -10.11 -1.68
C GLY A 38 2.48 -9.65 -1.38
N GLU A 39 3.23 -9.30 -2.44
CA GLU A 39 4.61 -8.80 -2.38
C GLU A 39 4.71 -7.26 -2.30
N LEU A 40 3.59 -6.58 -1.99
CA LEU A 40 3.60 -5.12 -1.90
C LEU A 40 4.50 -4.67 -0.74
N PRO A 41 5.49 -3.79 -0.98
CA PRO A 41 6.38 -3.32 0.08
C PRO A 41 5.63 -2.46 1.10
N GLU A 42 6.17 -2.36 2.32
CA GLU A 42 5.56 -1.56 3.38
C GLU A 42 5.54 -0.06 3.04
N ASP A 43 6.56 0.44 2.36
CA ASP A 43 6.73 1.85 2.02
C ASP A 43 7.51 2.01 0.71
N GLU A 44 7.35 3.16 0.05
CA GLU A 44 8.10 3.54 -1.15
C GLU A 44 9.50 4.05 -0.76
N GLN A 45 10.39 3.15 -0.30
CA GLN A 45 11.78 3.50 -0.04
C GLN A 45 12.49 3.84 -1.37
N MET A 46 12.54 5.14 -1.69
CA MET A 46 13.45 5.69 -2.69
C MET A 46 14.87 5.62 -2.12
N SER A 47 15.65 4.61 -2.51
CA SER A 47 17.07 4.54 -2.17
C SER A 47 17.84 5.54 -3.05
N LEU A 48 17.75 6.83 -2.72
CA LEU A 48 18.45 7.90 -3.43
C LEU A 48 19.86 8.10 -2.85
N PHE A 49 20.71 7.10 -3.01
CA PHE A 49 22.15 7.25 -2.89
C PHE A 49 22.82 6.60 -4.10
N GLY A 50 22.76 7.31 -5.22
CA GLY A 50 23.64 7.10 -6.38
C GLY A 50 24.71 8.20 -6.37
N ALA A 51 25.96 7.77 -6.57
CA ALA A 51 27.22 8.51 -6.44
C ALA A 51 27.30 9.88 -7.15
#